data_AF-A0A661IAK3-F1
#
_entry.id   AF-A0A661IAK3-F1
#
_cell.length_a   1.000
_cell.length_b   1.000
_cell.length_c   1.000
_cell.angle_alpha   90.00
_cell.angle_beta   90.00
_cell.angle_gamma   90.00
#
_symmetry.space_group_name_H-M   'P 1'
#
loop_
_entity.id
_entity.type
_entity.pdbx_description
1 polymer ?
#
loop_
_entity_poly.entity_id
_entity_poly.type
_entity_poly.pdbx_seq_one_letter_code
_entity_poly.pdbx_strand_id
1 'polypeptide(L)'
;MKVAPREILVATRNRGKLAEIRACLEQEGIRVISLDAFPEISEVKEEGESFRDNALRKAREVARRSGMITLADDSGLEVEALGGGPGVLSARFAGEGASDEDNNRKLLKML
;
A
#
# COMPACT_ATOMS: atom_id res chain seq x y z
N MET A 1 -24.84 7.86 23.59
CA MET A 1 -24.96 7.70 22.12
C MET A 1 -23.92 6.68 21.68
N LYS A 2 -24.30 5.60 20.99
CA LYS A 2 -23.33 4.77 20.26
C LYS A 2 -22.95 5.58 19.02
N VAL A 3 -21.71 6.06 18.97
CA VAL A 3 -21.16 6.63 17.73
C VAL A 3 -21.14 5.47 16.71
N ALA A 4 -21.68 5.67 15.51
CA ALA A 4 -21.54 4.68 14.46
C ALA A 4 -20.04 4.37 14.27
N PRO A 5 -19.65 3.09 14.04
CA PRO A 5 -18.24 2.76 13.87
C PRO A 5 -17.64 3.62 12.75
N ARG A 6 -16.50 4.24 13.02
CA ARG A 6 -15.77 5.02 12.00
C ARG A 6 -15.24 4.02 10.99
N GLU A 7 -15.74 4.07 9.76
CA GLU A 7 -15.29 3.20 8.68
C GLU A 7 -14.21 3.91 7.86
N ILE A 8 -13.12 3.20 7.58
CA ILE A 8 -12.05 3.67 6.68
C ILE A 8 -11.80 2.58 5.64
N LEU A 9 -11.80 2.99 4.37
CA LEU A 9 -11.35 2.16 3.27
C LEU A 9 -9.83 2.19 3.18
N VAL A 10 -9.19 1.03 3.04
CA VAL A 10 -7.74 0.97 2.79
C VAL A 10 -7.50 0.68 1.31
N ALA A 11 -6.80 1.59 0.64
CA ALA A 11 -6.47 1.54 -0.79
C ALA A 11 -5.35 0.52 -1.11
N THR A 12 -5.50 -0.73 -0.68
CA THR A 12 -4.55 -1.82 -0.96
C THR A 12 -5.26 -3.14 -1.19
N ARG A 13 -4.71 -3.96 -2.08
CA ARG A 13 -5.05 -5.39 -2.24
C ARG A 13 -3.99 -6.32 -1.64
N ASN A 14 -2.91 -5.75 -1.09
CA ASN A 14 -1.90 -6.53 -0.38
C ASN A 14 -2.49 -7.02 0.95
N ARG A 15 -2.65 -8.34 1.07
CA ARG A 15 -3.23 -8.98 2.25
C ARG A 15 -2.41 -8.77 3.52
N GLY A 16 -1.09 -8.72 3.42
CA GLY A 16 -0.19 -8.45 4.55
C GLY A 16 -0.42 -7.05 5.10
N LYS A 17 -0.34 -6.03 4.23
CA LYS A 17 -0.62 -4.64 4.61
C LYS A 17 -2.00 -4.47 5.24
N LEU A 18 -3.02 -5.10 4.65
CA LEU A 18 -4.38 -5.03 5.18
C LEU A 18 -4.48 -5.65 6.59
N ALA A 19 -3.81 -6.77 6.83
CA ALA A 19 -3.77 -7.41 8.15
C ALA A 19 -3.08 -6.52 9.19
N GLU A 20 -1.95 -5.92 8.85
CA GLU A 20 -1.22 -4.99 9.73
C GLU A 20 -2.05 -3.75 10.08
N ILE A 21 -2.67 -3.12 9.08
CA ILE A 21 -3.51 -1.92 9.31
C ILE A 21 -4.74 -2.25 10.14
N ARG A 22 -5.40 -3.39 9.90
CA ARG A 22 -6.50 -3.89 10.76
C ARG A 22 -6.04 -4.06 12.20
N ALA A 23 -4.90 -4.71 12.39
CA ALA A 23 -4.35 -4.94 13.71
C ALA A 23 -4.10 -3.63 14.45
N CYS A 24 -3.77 -2.51 13.79
CA CYS A 24 -3.63 -1.20 14.44
C CYS A 24 -4.96 -0.47 14.66
N LEU A 25 -5.85 -0.44 13.67
CA LEU A 25 -7.02 0.46 13.68
C LEU A 25 -8.25 -0.13 14.37
N GLU A 26 -8.44 -1.46 14.30
CA GLU A 26 -9.63 -2.09 14.89
C GLU A 26 -9.59 -2.05 16.43
N GLN A 27 -8.39 -1.99 17.02
CA GLN A 27 -8.19 -1.79 18.46
C GLN A 27 -8.74 -0.44 18.94
N GLU A 28 -8.70 0.56 18.06
CA GLU A 28 -9.19 1.92 18.29
C GLU A 28 -10.68 2.08 17.93
N GLY A 29 -11.38 0.98 17.64
CA GLY A 29 -12.80 0.99 17.26
C GLY A 29 -13.08 1.52 15.85
N ILE A 30 -12.08 1.54 14.97
CA ILE A 30 -12.21 1.92 13.56
C ILE A 30 -12.38 0.66 12.73
N ARG A 31 -13.47 0.57 11.95
CA ARG A 31 -13.73 -0.57 11.07
C ARG A 31 -12.97 -0.38 9.76
N VAL A 32 -12.16 -1.37 9.39
CA VAL A 32 -11.36 -1.35 8.16
C VAL A 32 -12.08 -2.06 7.02
N ILE A 33 -12.35 -1.32 5.94
CA ILE A 33 -12.94 -1.83 4.71
C ILE A 33 -11.81 -2.15 3.71
N SER A 34 -11.84 -3.35 3.12
CA SER A 34 -10.88 -3.76 2.08
C SER A 34 -11.27 -3.15 0.73
N LEU A 35 -10.27 -2.83 -0.10
CA LEU A 35 -10.50 -2.46 -1.50
C LEU A 35 -11.19 -3.58 -2.31
N ASP A 36 -11.16 -4.83 -1.83
CA ASP A 36 -11.89 -5.94 -2.43
C ASP A 36 -13.42 -5.73 -2.43
N ALA A 37 -13.96 -4.85 -1.57
CA ALA A 37 -15.37 -4.47 -1.58
C ALA A 37 -15.76 -3.61 -2.81
N PHE A 38 -14.78 -3.11 -3.56
CA PHE A 38 -14.93 -2.26 -4.73
C PHE A 38 -14.17 -2.86 -5.93
N PRO A 39 -14.63 -4.01 -6.48
CA PRO A 39 -13.93 -4.72 -7.56
C PRO A 39 -13.76 -3.88 -8.84
N GLU A 40 -14.61 -2.88 -9.05
CA GLU A 40 -14.55 -1.93 -10.18
C GLU A 40 -13.43 -0.89 -10.05
N ILE A 41 -12.88 -0.69 -8.85
CA ILE A 41 -11.75 0.20 -8.62
C ILE A 41 -10.45 -0.55 -8.93
N SER A 42 -9.96 -0.38 -10.15
CA SER A 42 -8.65 -0.88 -10.59
C SER A 42 -7.52 -0.38 -9.68
N GLU A 43 -6.39 -1.10 -9.68
CA GLU A 43 -5.17 -0.60 -9.04
C GLU A 43 -4.77 0.76 -9.62
N VAL A 44 -4.28 1.63 -8.72
CA VAL A 44 -3.82 2.97 -9.06
C VAL A 44 -2.34 2.88 -9.38
N LYS A 45 -1.95 3.36 -10.57
CA LYS A 45 -0.55 3.34 -11.00
C LYS A 45 0.34 4.19 -10.09
N GLU A 46 1.44 3.59 -9.64
CA GLU A 46 2.47 4.18 -8.78
C GLU A 46 3.64 4.69 -9.63
N GLU A 47 3.49 5.91 -10.16
CA GLU A 47 4.50 6.58 -10.99
C GLU A 47 5.16 7.75 -10.23
N GLY A 48 4.96 7.83 -8.91
CA GLY A 48 5.57 8.86 -8.07
C GLY A 48 7.05 8.57 -7.78
N GLU A 49 7.82 9.63 -7.57
CA GLU A 49 9.24 9.57 -7.21
C GLU A 49 9.46 9.37 -5.71
N SER A 50 8.38 9.42 -4.90
CA SER A 50 8.42 9.25 -3.45
C SER A 50 7.28 8.38 -2.94
N PHE A 51 7.49 7.71 -1.81
CA PHE A 51 6.44 6.96 -1.11
C PHE A 51 5.24 7.83 -0.78
N ARG A 52 5.49 9.07 -0.35
CA ARG A 52 4.44 10.04 0.00
C ARG A 52 3.52 10.33 -1.18
N ASP A 53 4.08 10.53 -2.37
CA ASP A 53 3.30 10.87 -3.56
C ASP A 53 2.46 9.69 -4.04
N ASN A 54 3.02 8.48 -4.00
CA ASN A 54 2.29 7.24 -4.30
C ASN A 54 1.15 7.01 -3.31
N ALA A 55 1.41 7.11 -2.01
CA ALA A 55 0.38 6.97 -0.98
C ALA A 55 -0.74 8.01 -1.16
N LEU A 56 -0.39 9.28 -1.35
CA LEU A 56 -1.37 10.36 -1.53
C LEU A 56 -2.21 10.16 -2.80
N ARG A 57 -1.59 9.74 -3.90
CA ARG A 57 -2.29 9.43 -5.16
C ARG A 57 -3.28 8.29 -4.98
N LYS A 58 -2.86 7.17 -4.37
CA LYS A 58 -3.71 6.02 -4.04
C LYS A 58 -4.91 6.43 -3.21
N ALA A 59 -4.68 7.15 -2.11
CA ALA A 59 -5.75 7.59 -1.20
C ALA A 59 -6.77 8.48 -1.91
N ARG A 60 -6.30 9.48 -2.68
CA ARG A 60 -7.18 10.42 -3.39
C ARG A 60 -8.03 9.75 -4.47
N GLU A 61 -7.41 8.92 -5.30
CA GLU A 61 -8.12 8.28 -6.41
C GLU A 61 -9.16 7.27 -5.92
N VAL A 62 -8.80 6.45 -4.92
CA VAL A 62 -9.74 5.49 -4.33
C VAL A 62 -10.84 6.22 -3.55
N ALA A 63 -10.55 7.29 -2.82
CA ALA A 63 -11.58 8.10 -2.15
C ALA A 63 -12.57 8.72 -3.16
N ARG A 64 -12.05 9.26 -4.27
CA ARG A 64 -12.87 9.85 -5.33
C ARG A 64 -13.82 8.84 -5.98
N ARG A 65 -13.38 7.59 -6.15
CA ARG A 65 -14.15 6.52 -6.81
C ARG A 65 -15.12 5.81 -5.85
N SER A 66 -14.73 5.62 -4.59
CA SER A 66 -15.55 4.92 -3.58
C SER A 66 -16.51 5.84 -2.82
N GLY A 67 -16.23 7.14 -2.75
CA GLY A 67 -16.94 8.08 -1.88
C GLY A 67 -16.62 7.91 -0.38
N MET A 68 -15.65 7.07 -0.02
CA MET A 68 -15.27 6.79 1.37
C MET A 68 -14.03 7.57 1.80
N ILE A 69 -13.95 7.87 3.10
CA ILE A 69 -12.67 8.24 3.73
C ILE A 69 -11.70 7.08 3.50
N THR A 70 -10.57 7.39 2.86
CA THR A 70 -9.63 6.38 2.39
C THR A 70 -8.24 6.62 2.97
N LEU A 71 -7.65 5.58 3.54
CA LEU A 71 -6.26 5.49 3.93
C LEU A 71 -5.47 4.76 2.83
N ALA A 72 -4.26 5.20 2.56
CA ALA A 72 -3.32 4.48 1.73
C ALA A 72 -1.93 4.48 2.38
N ASP A 73 -1.16 3.45 2.07
CA ASP A 73 0.22 3.28 2.50
C ASP A 73 1.08 3.01 1.27
N ASP A 74 2.30 3.55 1.25
CA ASP A 74 3.33 3.17 0.29
C ASP A 74 4.63 2.94 1.04
N SER A 75 5.25 1.79 0.77
CA SER A 75 6.39 1.31 1.54
C SER A 75 7.39 0.61 0.63
N GLY A 76 8.63 0.58 1.08
CA GLY A 76 9.73 -0.06 0.37
C GLY A 76 10.95 -0.18 1.26
N LEU A 77 12.00 -0.77 0.69
CA LEU A 77 13.31 -0.95 1.28
C LEU A 77 14.28 0.03 0.63
N GLU A 78 15.00 0.79 1.43
CA GLU A 78 16.11 1.63 0.96
C GLU A 78 17.41 1.07 1.54
N VAL A 79 18.39 0.79 0.68
CA VAL A 79 19.69 0.25 1.09
C VAL A 79 20.79 1.24 0.78
N GLU A 80 21.50 1.70 1.81
CA GLU A 80 22.54 2.72 1.70
C GLU A 80 23.66 2.31 0.72
N ALA A 81 24.12 1.07 0.76
CA ALA A 81 25.14 0.53 -0.16
C ALA A 81 24.70 0.55 -1.63
N LEU A 82 23.39 0.63 -1.89
CA LEU A 82 22.80 0.72 -3.23
C LEU A 82 22.32 2.14 -3.57
N GLY A 83 22.79 3.15 -2.83
CA GLY A 83 22.39 4.55 -3.04
C GLY A 83 20.91 4.80 -2.76
N GLY A 84 20.31 4.04 -1.84
CA GLY A 84 18.88 4.11 -1.50
C GLY A 84 18.00 3.17 -2.32
N GLY A 85 18.54 2.43 -3.30
CA GLY A 85 17.79 1.40 -4.00
C GLY A 85 17.44 0.21 -3.07
N PRO A 86 16.31 -0.49 -3.28
CA PRO A 86 15.33 -0.34 -4.37
C PRO A 86 14.32 0.82 -4.24
N GLY A 87 14.10 1.37 -3.06
CA GLY A 87 13.19 2.50 -2.81
C GLY A 87 11.75 2.22 -3.26
N VAL A 88 11.14 3.16 -3.97
CA VAL A 88 9.76 3.04 -4.52
C VAL A 88 9.57 1.86 -5.48
N LEU A 89 10.64 1.24 -5.96
CA LEU A 89 10.58 0.07 -6.85
C LEU A 89 10.59 -1.26 -6.10
N SER A 90 10.57 -1.26 -4.77
CA SER A 90 10.74 -2.46 -3.93
C SER A 90 9.87 -3.65 -4.34
N ALA A 91 8.57 -3.43 -4.58
CA ALA A 91 7.65 -4.50 -4.96
C ALA A 91 7.89 -5.08 -6.37
N ARG A 92 8.55 -4.32 -7.25
CA ARG A 92 8.82 -4.66 -8.65
C ARG A 92 10.31 -4.59 -8.96
N PHE A 93 11.15 -4.82 -7.96
CA PHE A 93 12.58 -4.59 -8.08
C PHE A 93 13.21 -5.52 -9.10
N ALA A 94 12.77 -6.78 -9.16
CA ALA A 94 13.16 -7.76 -10.17
C ALA A 94 12.33 -7.69 -11.47
N GLY A 95 11.41 -6.74 -11.59
CA GLY A 95 10.54 -6.53 -12.75
C GLY A 95 9.05 -6.62 -12.40
N GLU A 96 8.20 -6.36 -13.40
CA GLU A 96 6.75 -6.55 -13.29
C GLU A 96 6.40 -8.02 -13.01
N GLY A 97 5.52 -8.27 -12.04
CA GLY A 97 5.12 -9.61 -11.63
C GLY A 97 6.17 -10.42 -10.86
N ALA A 98 7.27 -9.79 -10.42
CA ALA A 98 8.27 -10.44 -9.58
C ALA A 98 7.67 -10.89 -8.24
N SER A 99 8.11 -12.06 -7.77
CA SER A 99 7.82 -12.50 -6.41
C SER A 99 8.73 -11.80 -5.39
N ASP A 100 8.36 -11.84 -4.12
CA ASP A 100 9.21 -11.38 -3.01
C ASP A 100 10.58 -12.09 -3.04
N GLU A 101 10.61 -13.38 -3.38
CA GLU A 101 11.86 -14.15 -3.50
C GLU A 101 12.74 -13.63 -4.65
N ASP A 102 12.16 -13.29 -5.80
CA ASP A 102 12.91 -12.74 -6.94
C ASP A 102 13.49 -11.37 -6.61
N ASN A 103 12.72 -10.51 -5.94
CA ASN A 103 13.16 -9.21 -5.46
C ASN A 103 14.35 -9.36 -4.50
N ASN A 104 14.23 -10.27 -3.52
CA ASN A 104 15.29 -10.54 -2.55
C ASN A 104 16.55 -11.13 -3.22
N ARG A 105 16.39 -12.07 -4.16
CA ARG A 105 17.51 -12.66 -4.88
C ARG A 105 18.25 -11.64 -5.73
N LYS A 106 17.54 -10.69 -6.36
CA LYS A 106 18.17 -9.58 -7.08
C LYS A 106 18.91 -8.65 -6.12
N LEU A 107 18.31 -8.30 -4.99
CA LEU A 107 18.93 -7.45 -3.98
C LEU A 107 20.26 -8.04 -3.50
N LEU A 108 20.26 -9.32 -3.12
CA LEU A 108 21.47 -10.02 -2.65
C LEU A 108 22.56 -10.14 -3.72
N LYS A 109 22.23 -10.10 -5.01
CA LYS A 109 23.21 -10.09 -6.10
C LYS A 109 23.84 -8.71 -6.34
N MET A 110 23.20 -7.64 -5.86
CA MET A 110 23.67 -6.26 -6.03
C MET A 110 24.48 -5.76 -4.84
N LEU A 111 24.39 -6.46 -3.70
CA LEU A 111 25.20 -6.25 -2.49
C LEU A 111 26.53 -7.00 -2.58
#